data_AF-A0A1V9HBY8-F1
#
_entry.id   AF-A0A1V9HBY8-F1
#
_cell.length_a   1.000
_cell.length_b   1.000
_cell.length_c   1.000
_cell.angle_alpha   90.00
_cell.angle_beta   90.00
_cell.angle_gamma   90.00
#
_symmetry.space_group_name_H-M   'P 1'
#
loop_
_entity.id
_entity.type
_entity.pdbx_description
1 polymer ?
#
loop_
_entity_poly.entity_id
_entity_poly.type
_entity_poly.pdbx_seq_one_letter_code
_entity_poly.pdbx_strand_id
1 'polypeptide(L)'
;MSTPRIVVGVSGGVDSSVAAWKLAQQGEPIAGLFMQNWADDGSGDCRAEDDRRDAVAVCGVLGIPFHFRDFSGEYWSGVFEHFLAEYAAGRTPNPDVLCNREVKFKHFLNAAQALGAERIATGHYAQVAHRGGRWRLLRGADRGKDQSYFLHQLGQTQLAATLFPIGDLEKSRLRRIAQDAGLPTHAKKDSTGICFIGERDFREFLGRYLPARAGEIRDPQGQRIAEHPGVFYFTLGQREGLNIGGVRGRAAAPWYVVGKDVASNVLYVDQHRDSPLLQSHWLRSEQAHWVTGAPPARRFNCTAQTRYRQPDEPCTVDVQDDGSVQVRFERPQRAVTPGQSLVLYDGQECLGGAVIAATDAPLERQLAGSSFSSEVVA
;
A
#
# COMPACT_ATOMS: atom_id res chain seq x y z
N MET A 1 10.87 -6.54 36.03
CA MET A 1 9.77 -6.04 35.18
C MET A 1 9.04 -7.26 34.63
N SER A 2 7.71 -7.28 34.63
CA SER A 2 6.94 -8.40 34.07
C SER A 2 7.18 -8.52 32.56
N THR A 3 7.30 -9.74 32.06
CA THR A 3 7.36 -10.02 30.61
C THR A 3 6.15 -9.39 29.92
N PRO A 4 6.34 -8.61 28.84
CA PRO A 4 5.21 -8.00 28.13
C PRO A 4 4.39 -9.09 27.44
N ARG A 5 3.07 -9.06 27.59
CA ARG A 5 2.15 -9.91 26.86
C ARG A 5 1.87 -9.36 25.46
N ILE A 6 1.89 -8.04 25.31
CA ILE A 6 1.67 -7.35 24.04
C ILE A 6 2.83 -6.40 23.76
N VAL A 7 3.40 -6.47 22.56
CA VAL A 7 4.36 -5.46 22.08
C VAL A 7 3.67 -4.55 21.06
N VAL A 8 3.68 -3.25 21.32
CA VAL A 8 3.10 -2.24 20.44
C VAL A 8 4.18 -1.67 19.54
N GLY A 9 3.97 -1.67 18.22
CA GLY A 9 4.84 -0.95 17.30
C GLY A 9 4.63 0.55 17.46
N VAL A 10 5.59 1.26 18.06
CA VAL A 10 5.52 2.71 18.33
C VAL A 10 6.41 3.43 17.33
N SER A 11 5.81 4.08 16.33
CA SER A 11 6.55 4.70 15.21
C SER A 11 6.90 6.17 15.45
N GLY A 12 6.63 6.70 16.65
CA GLY A 12 6.68 8.14 16.92
C GLY A 12 5.52 8.94 16.34
N GLY A 13 4.51 8.28 15.77
CA GLY A 13 3.29 8.91 15.24
C GLY A 13 2.10 8.77 16.19
N VAL A 14 1.16 9.74 16.11
CA VAL A 14 -0.01 9.83 17.01
C VAL A 14 -0.88 8.57 17.04
N ASP A 15 -1.03 7.87 15.91
CA ASP A 15 -1.85 6.67 15.80
C ASP A 15 -1.29 5.53 16.66
N SER A 16 0.03 5.30 16.59
CA SER A 16 0.71 4.31 17.42
C SER A 16 0.74 4.70 18.90
N SER A 17 0.82 5.99 19.21
CA SER A 17 0.79 6.50 20.59
C SER A 17 -0.57 6.25 21.25
N VAL A 18 -1.67 6.53 20.55
CA VAL A 18 -3.02 6.26 21.07
C VAL A 18 -3.30 4.76 21.14
N ALA A 19 -2.78 3.97 20.20
CA ALA A 19 -2.86 2.51 20.29
C ALA A 19 -2.18 1.97 21.56
N ALA A 20 -0.97 2.44 21.87
CA ALA A 20 -0.26 2.08 23.10
C ALA A 20 -0.99 2.56 24.35
N TRP A 21 -1.48 3.81 24.35
CA TRP A 21 -2.25 4.37 25.46
C TRP A 21 -3.52 3.54 25.75
N LYS A 22 -4.30 3.19 24.73
CA LYS A 22 -5.55 2.43 24.90
C LYS A 22 -5.30 1.06 25.53
N LEU A 23 -4.20 0.39 25.16
CA LEU A 23 -3.80 -0.88 25.76
C LEU A 23 -3.28 -0.70 27.21
N ALA A 24 -2.52 0.35 27.47
CA ALA A 24 -2.05 0.66 28.83
C ALA A 24 -3.23 0.90 29.79
N GLN A 25 -4.26 1.62 29.33
CA GLN A 25 -5.48 1.88 30.12
C GLN A 25 -6.29 0.61 30.42
N GLN A 26 -6.11 -0.48 29.67
CA GLN A 26 -6.76 -1.77 29.93
C GLN A 26 -6.01 -2.60 30.99
N GLY A 27 -4.85 -2.14 31.47
CA GLY A 27 -4.03 -2.84 32.45
C GLY A 27 -3.27 -4.04 31.89
N GLU A 28 -3.17 -4.16 30.56
CA GLU A 28 -2.39 -5.21 29.91
C GLU A 28 -0.88 -4.94 30.11
N PRO A 29 -0.06 -5.96 30.42
CA PRO A 29 1.38 -5.80 30.48
C PRO A 29 1.93 -5.61 29.05
N ILE A 30 2.24 -4.37 28.69
CA ILE A 30 2.69 -4.01 27.35
C ILE A 30 4.12 -3.44 27.34
N ALA A 31 4.77 -3.52 26.18
CA ALA A 31 6.00 -2.80 25.87
C ALA A 31 5.90 -2.12 24.50
N GLY A 32 6.60 -1.01 24.31
CA GLY A 32 6.76 -0.37 23.01
C GLY A 32 7.99 -0.90 22.27
N LEU A 33 7.88 -1.04 20.95
CA LEU A 33 9.02 -1.35 20.07
C LEU A 33 9.05 -0.37 18.90
N PHE A 34 10.17 0.35 18.76
CA PHE A 34 10.46 1.18 17.59
C PHE A 34 11.25 0.36 16.57
N MET A 35 10.85 0.45 15.31
CA MET A 35 11.47 -0.24 14.18
C MET A 35 12.17 0.75 13.28
N GLN A 36 13.48 0.59 13.11
CA GLN A 36 14.22 1.28 12.06
C GLN A 36 14.28 0.38 10.82
N ASN A 37 13.55 0.73 9.77
CA ASN A 37 13.46 -0.09 8.56
C ASN A 37 14.31 0.44 7.40
N TRP A 38 15.05 1.53 7.63
CA TRP A 38 15.90 2.15 6.62
C TRP A 38 17.13 2.74 7.28
N ALA A 39 18.29 2.38 6.74
CA ALA A 39 19.55 3.01 7.13
C ALA A 39 19.66 4.35 6.40
N ASP A 40 20.04 5.40 7.13
CA ASP A 40 20.26 6.71 6.52
C ASP A 40 21.37 6.59 5.47
N ASP A 41 21.07 7.04 4.24
CA ASP A 41 22.00 7.08 3.11
C ASP A 41 22.79 8.39 3.07
N GLY A 42 22.73 9.20 4.13
CA GLY A 42 23.47 10.45 4.29
C GLY A 42 22.90 11.62 3.49
N SER A 43 21.64 11.52 3.05
CA SER A 43 21.06 12.42 2.05
C SER A 43 19.87 13.27 2.53
N GLY A 44 19.65 13.40 3.84
CA GLY A 44 18.60 14.28 4.35
C GLY A 44 18.57 14.40 5.87
N ASP A 45 17.63 15.20 6.39
CA ASP A 45 17.40 15.35 7.82
C ASP A 45 17.07 14.00 8.49
N CYS A 46 17.63 13.78 9.68
CA CYS A 46 17.57 12.53 10.44
C CYS A 46 16.17 12.29 11.07
N ARG A 47 15.12 12.21 10.24
CA ARG A 47 13.72 12.05 10.67
C ARG A 47 13.49 10.80 11.52
N ALA A 48 14.22 9.71 11.23
CA ALA A 48 14.11 8.47 11.99
C ALA A 48 14.53 8.65 13.47
N GLU A 49 15.52 9.51 13.74
CA GLU A 49 15.96 9.80 15.10
C GLU A 49 14.92 10.64 15.85
N ASP A 50 14.29 11.61 15.19
CA ASP A 50 13.20 12.39 15.80
C ASP A 50 11.95 11.53 16.06
N ASP A 51 11.58 10.65 15.12
CA ASP A 51 10.51 9.67 15.33
C ASP A 51 10.82 8.72 16.49
N ARG A 52 12.08 8.32 16.66
CA ARG A 52 12.53 7.48 17.77
C ARG A 52 12.45 8.23 19.10
N ARG A 53 12.85 9.50 19.15
CA ARG A 53 12.72 10.36 20.35
C ARG A 53 11.27 10.50 20.78
N ASP A 54 10.36 10.73 19.82
CA ASP A 54 8.93 10.80 20.10
C ASP A 54 8.39 9.47 20.63
N ALA A 55 8.82 8.34 20.07
CA ALA A 55 8.43 7.02 20.54
C ALA A 55 8.91 6.75 21.98
N VAL A 56 10.14 7.15 22.31
CA VAL A 56 10.68 7.09 23.68
C VAL A 56 9.87 7.98 24.62
N ALA A 57 9.57 9.22 24.22
CA ALA A 57 8.80 10.15 25.04
C ALA A 57 7.39 9.62 25.35
N VAL A 58 6.71 9.04 24.35
CA VAL A 58 5.41 8.39 24.52
C VAL A 58 5.51 7.22 25.50
N CYS A 59 6.48 6.33 25.34
CA CYS A 59 6.64 5.19 26.25
C CYS A 59 6.95 5.64 27.69
N GLY A 60 7.73 6.73 27.85
CA GLY A 60 8.02 7.35 29.14
C GLY A 60 6.76 7.90 29.82
N VAL A 61 5.91 8.62 29.07
CA VAL A 61 4.62 9.13 29.59
C VAL A 61 3.67 8.00 29.99
N LEU A 62 3.67 6.89 29.24
CA LEU A 62 2.85 5.72 29.55
C LEU A 62 3.45 4.81 30.63
N GLY A 63 4.70 5.02 31.04
CA GLY A 63 5.40 4.17 31.99
C GLY A 63 5.65 2.75 31.49
N ILE A 64 5.79 2.54 30.18
CA ILE A 64 5.98 1.21 29.57
C ILE A 64 7.43 1.00 29.09
N PRO A 65 7.96 -0.24 29.11
CA PRO A 65 9.28 -0.54 28.56
C PRO A 65 9.39 -0.17 27.08
N PHE A 66 10.56 0.31 26.67
CA PHE A 66 10.86 0.67 25.29
C PHE A 66 11.96 -0.23 24.71
N HIS A 67 11.72 -0.76 23.52
CA HIS A 67 12.67 -1.55 22.76
C HIS A 67 12.94 -0.91 21.40
N PHE A 68 14.14 -1.15 20.88
CA PHE A 68 14.56 -0.75 19.55
C PHE A 68 15.03 -1.97 18.77
N ARG A 69 14.65 -2.05 17.49
CA ARG A 69 15.16 -3.02 16.53
C ARG A 69 15.42 -2.36 15.19
N ASP A 70 16.55 -2.69 14.60
CA ASP A 70 16.89 -2.35 13.22
C ASP A 70 16.48 -3.54 12.34
N PHE A 71 15.65 -3.26 11.35
CA PHE A 71 15.19 -4.19 10.31
C PHE A 71 15.53 -3.67 8.91
N SER A 72 16.52 -2.78 8.78
CA SER A 72 16.91 -2.19 7.49
C SER A 72 17.39 -3.24 6.48
N GLY A 73 18.09 -4.28 6.93
CA GLY A 73 18.52 -5.39 6.06
C GLY A 73 17.35 -6.26 5.57
N GLU A 74 16.44 -6.60 6.47
CA GLU A 74 15.20 -7.34 6.15
C GLU A 74 14.28 -6.53 5.24
N TYR A 75 14.20 -5.21 5.47
CA TYR A 75 13.44 -4.31 4.62
C TYR A 75 14.04 -4.24 3.21
N TRP A 76 15.37 -4.09 3.12
CA TRP A 76 16.07 -4.02 1.84
C TRP A 76 15.78 -5.25 0.99
N SER A 77 16.06 -6.43 1.55
CA SER A 77 15.90 -7.72 0.87
C SER A 77 14.43 -8.11 0.63
N GLY A 78 13.56 -7.91 1.62
CA GLY A 78 12.16 -8.35 1.56
C GLY A 78 11.21 -7.39 0.84
N VAL A 79 11.57 -6.11 0.71
CA VAL A 79 10.69 -5.07 0.18
C VAL A 79 11.35 -4.27 -0.93
N PHE A 80 12.53 -3.70 -0.66
CA PHE A 80 13.11 -2.70 -1.54
C PHE A 80 13.65 -3.27 -2.86
N GLU A 81 14.31 -4.42 -2.83
CA GLU A 81 14.81 -5.09 -4.04
C GLU A 81 13.67 -5.44 -5.00
N HIS A 82 12.57 -6.01 -4.47
CA HIS A 82 11.39 -6.29 -5.27
C HIS A 82 10.78 -5.00 -5.84
N PHE A 83 10.66 -3.96 -5.01
CA PHE A 83 10.17 -2.66 -5.45
C PHE A 83 10.99 -2.09 -6.63
N LEU A 84 12.32 -2.18 -6.60
CA LEU A 84 13.17 -1.75 -7.71
C LEU A 84 12.98 -2.61 -8.96
N ALA A 85 12.89 -3.93 -8.81
CA ALA A 85 12.65 -4.85 -9.91
C ALA A 85 11.31 -4.55 -10.63
N GLU A 86 10.25 -4.27 -9.86
CA GLU A 86 8.94 -3.90 -10.38
C GLU A 86 8.97 -2.61 -11.20
N TYR A 87 9.64 -1.58 -10.68
CA TYR A 87 9.83 -0.33 -11.42
C TYR A 87 10.66 -0.52 -12.69
N ALA A 88 11.72 -1.33 -12.64
CA ALA A 88 12.53 -1.66 -13.80
C ALA A 88 11.73 -2.40 -14.89
N ALA A 89 10.75 -3.22 -14.49
CA ALA A 89 9.78 -3.86 -15.38
C ALA A 89 8.65 -2.90 -15.84
N GLY A 90 8.67 -1.63 -15.39
CA GLY A 90 7.68 -0.61 -15.69
C GLY A 90 6.33 -0.79 -15.00
N ARG A 91 6.23 -1.72 -14.04
CA ARG A 91 5.08 -1.88 -13.15
C ARG A 91 5.11 -0.79 -12.07
N THR A 92 3.99 -0.59 -11.37
CA THR A 92 3.92 0.33 -10.22
C THR A 92 3.66 -0.45 -8.94
N PRO A 93 4.69 -0.86 -8.19
CA PRO A 93 4.53 -1.66 -6.98
C PRO A 93 3.91 -0.87 -5.82
N ASN A 94 3.42 -1.61 -4.80
CA ASN A 94 3.02 -1.04 -3.52
C ASN A 94 3.96 -1.51 -2.39
N PRO A 95 4.99 -0.72 -2.01
CA PRO A 95 5.94 -1.13 -0.99
C PRO A 95 5.33 -1.22 0.41
N ASP A 96 4.24 -0.51 0.70
CA ASP A 96 3.62 -0.52 2.03
C ASP A 96 2.91 -1.86 2.31
N VAL A 97 2.32 -2.49 1.29
CA VAL A 97 1.76 -3.86 1.40
C VAL A 97 2.86 -4.86 1.77
N LEU A 98 4.00 -4.78 1.09
CA LEU A 98 5.15 -5.66 1.34
C LEU A 98 5.80 -5.39 2.70
N CYS A 99 5.94 -4.12 3.09
CA CYS A 99 6.41 -3.72 4.42
C CYS A 99 5.55 -4.31 5.53
N ASN A 100 4.22 -4.31 5.35
CA ASN A 100 3.33 -5.00 6.28
C ASN A 100 3.62 -6.51 6.30
N ARG A 101 3.57 -7.18 5.14
CA ARG A 101 3.76 -8.64 5.06
C ARG A 101 5.11 -9.11 5.62
N GLU A 102 6.19 -8.51 5.16
CA GLU A 102 7.55 -8.98 5.46
C GLU A 102 8.10 -8.40 6.76
N VAL A 103 7.87 -7.12 7.05
CA VAL A 103 8.50 -6.46 8.20
C VAL A 103 7.55 -6.43 9.40
N LYS A 104 6.41 -5.73 9.29
CA LYS A 104 5.55 -5.48 10.46
C LYS A 104 4.81 -6.72 10.98
N PHE A 105 4.47 -7.67 10.13
CA PHE A 105 3.70 -8.85 10.56
C PHE A 105 4.49 -10.16 10.47
N LYS A 106 5.80 -10.07 10.24
CA LYS A 106 6.73 -11.21 10.27
C LYS A 106 7.94 -10.89 11.15
N HIS A 107 8.84 -9.98 10.74
CA HIS A 107 10.03 -9.68 11.55
C HIS A 107 9.70 -9.01 12.90
N PHE A 108 8.77 -8.07 12.92
CA PHE A 108 8.29 -7.47 14.18
C PHE A 108 7.58 -8.49 15.06
N LEU A 109 6.71 -9.34 14.48
CA LEU A 109 6.04 -10.40 15.23
C LEU A 109 7.05 -11.37 15.87
N ASN A 110 8.05 -11.81 15.12
CA ASN A 110 9.12 -12.68 15.62
C ASN A 110 9.92 -12.00 16.74
N ALA A 111 10.25 -10.71 16.59
CA ALA A 111 10.96 -9.96 17.61
C ALA A 111 10.12 -9.78 18.90
N ALA A 112 8.81 -9.57 18.76
CA ALA A 112 7.90 -9.51 19.91
C ALA A 112 7.83 -10.85 20.64
N GLN A 113 7.73 -11.96 19.91
CA GLN A 113 7.75 -13.32 20.49
C GLN A 113 9.07 -13.62 21.20
N ALA A 114 10.21 -13.17 20.66
CA ALA A 114 11.51 -13.29 21.33
C ALA A 114 11.61 -12.48 22.64
N LEU A 115 10.77 -11.45 22.80
CA LEU A 115 10.60 -10.71 24.06
C LEU A 115 9.58 -11.37 25.00
N GLY A 116 8.98 -12.50 24.62
CA GLY A 116 8.00 -13.25 25.39
C GLY A 116 6.54 -12.81 25.18
N ALA A 117 6.27 -11.97 24.17
CA ALA A 117 4.91 -11.50 23.90
C ALA A 117 4.07 -12.52 23.15
N GLU A 118 2.79 -12.59 23.51
CA GLU A 118 1.79 -13.42 22.83
C GLU A 118 1.22 -12.73 21.58
N ARG A 119 1.19 -11.39 21.60
CA ARG A 119 0.56 -10.58 20.55
C ARG A 119 1.38 -9.33 20.25
N ILE A 120 1.19 -8.81 19.04
CA ILE A 120 1.61 -7.48 18.66
C ILE A 120 0.40 -6.56 18.53
N ALA A 121 0.63 -5.26 18.65
CA ALA A 121 -0.35 -4.24 18.33
C ALA A 121 0.26 -3.17 17.42
N THR A 122 -0.57 -2.60 16.55
CA THR A 122 -0.15 -1.51 15.65
C THR A 122 -1.21 -0.42 15.60
N GLY A 123 -0.78 0.80 15.25
CA GLY A 123 -1.67 1.93 14.99
C GLY A 123 -2.33 1.90 13.61
N HIS A 124 -2.71 0.73 13.10
CA HIS A 124 -3.45 0.65 11.84
C HIS A 124 -4.96 0.84 12.06
N TYR A 125 -5.61 1.56 11.16
CA TYR A 125 -7.07 1.70 11.06
C TYR A 125 -7.68 0.48 10.36
N ALA A 126 -7.66 -0.65 11.05
CA ALA A 126 -8.31 -1.88 10.62
C ALA A 126 -8.87 -2.59 11.85
N GLN A 127 -9.71 -3.59 11.66
CA GLN A 127 -10.26 -4.37 12.76
C GLN A 127 -10.01 -5.85 12.52
N VAL A 128 -9.98 -6.63 13.60
CA VAL A 128 -9.86 -8.09 13.54
C VAL A 128 -11.05 -8.68 14.27
N ALA A 129 -11.68 -9.68 13.66
CA ALA A 129 -12.74 -10.44 14.27
C ALA A 129 -12.45 -11.94 14.19
N HIS A 130 -12.85 -12.69 15.20
CA HIS A 130 -12.84 -14.15 15.17
C HIS A 130 -14.28 -14.66 15.06
N ARG A 131 -14.65 -15.25 13.92
CA ARG A 131 -16.01 -15.72 13.63
C ARG A 131 -15.97 -17.05 12.88
N GLY A 132 -16.72 -18.05 13.37
CA GLY A 132 -16.76 -19.37 12.75
C GLY A 132 -15.40 -20.09 12.76
N GLY A 133 -14.62 -19.91 13.83
CA GLY A 133 -13.30 -20.54 13.97
C GLY A 133 -12.20 -19.96 13.06
N ARG A 134 -12.45 -18.82 12.40
CA ARG A 134 -11.47 -18.13 11.56
C ARG A 134 -11.33 -16.67 11.94
N TRP A 135 -10.10 -16.18 11.82
CA TRP A 135 -9.77 -14.76 11.92
C TRP A 135 -10.12 -14.04 10.61
N ARG A 136 -10.69 -12.85 10.74
CA ARG A 136 -11.15 -12.01 9.63
C ARG A 136 -10.55 -10.63 9.79
N LEU A 137 -10.03 -10.09 8.69
CA LEU A 137 -9.62 -8.71 8.60
C LEU A 137 -10.83 -7.87 8.19
N LEU A 138 -11.16 -6.87 9.00
CA LEU A 138 -12.26 -5.97 8.76
C LEU A 138 -11.72 -4.56 8.49
N ARG A 139 -12.49 -3.80 7.74
CA ARG A 139 -12.25 -2.39 7.47
C ARG A 139 -12.19 -1.57 8.76
N GLY A 140 -11.39 -0.50 8.77
CA GLY A 140 -11.44 0.50 9.83
C GLY A 140 -12.77 1.25 9.84
N ALA A 141 -13.22 1.68 11.03
CA ALA A 141 -14.46 2.44 11.18
C ALA A 141 -14.41 3.78 10.43
N ASP A 142 -13.24 4.45 10.46
CA ASP A 142 -12.95 5.61 9.63
C ASP A 142 -12.68 5.18 8.18
N ARG A 143 -13.67 5.29 7.30
CA ARG A 143 -13.53 4.92 5.88
C ARG A 143 -12.45 5.72 5.13
N GLY A 144 -12.15 6.95 5.57
CA GLY A 144 -11.11 7.79 4.95
C GLY A 144 -9.70 7.42 5.39
N LYS A 145 -9.58 6.64 6.47
CA LYS A 145 -8.31 6.15 7.03
C LYS A 145 -8.17 4.63 7.01
N ASP A 146 -9.22 3.88 6.64
CA ASP A 146 -9.22 2.41 6.57
C ASP A 146 -7.97 1.86 5.87
N GLN A 147 -7.16 1.12 6.61
CA GLN A 147 -5.88 0.56 6.15
C GLN A 147 -5.96 -0.93 5.81
N SER A 148 -7.15 -1.55 5.81
CA SER A 148 -7.32 -2.95 5.42
C SER A 148 -6.73 -3.26 4.03
N TYR A 149 -6.74 -2.29 3.12
CA TYR A 149 -6.11 -2.39 1.79
C TYR A 149 -4.63 -2.79 1.87
N PHE A 150 -3.88 -2.20 2.80
CA PHE A 150 -2.45 -2.50 2.96
C PHE A 150 -2.18 -3.78 3.75
N LEU A 151 -3.21 -4.36 4.35
CA LEU A 151 -3.14 -5.53 5.22
C LEU A 151 -3.75 -6.78 4.57
N HIS A 152 -4.16 -6.71 3.30
CA HIS A 152 -4.84 -7.81 2.62
C HIS A 152 -4.01 -9.10 2.51
N GLN A 153 -2.69 -9.02 2.69
CA GLN A 153 -1.77 -10.17 2.67
C GLN A 153 -1.56 -10.80 4.06
N LEU A 154 -2.31 -10.40 5.09
CA LEU A 154 -2.27 -11.05 6.39
C LEU A 154 -3.09 -12.34 6.39
N GLY A 155 -2.54 -13.41 6.98
CA GLY A 155 -3.19 -14.70 7.14
C GLY A 155 -3.64 -14.97 8.57
N GLN A 156 -4.13 -16.19 8.80
CA GLN A 156 -4.67 -16.61 10.10
C GLN A 156 -3.64 -16.47 11.23
N THR A 157 -2.39 -16.90 11.01
CA THR A 157 -1.33 -16.82 12.02
C THR A 157 -1.03 -15.38 12.42
N GLN A 158 -0.90 -14.47 11.45
CA GLN A 158 -0.62 -13.06 11.73
C GLN A 158 -1.80 -12.39 12.44
N LEU A 159 -3.03 -12.62 11.97
CA LEU A 159 -4.22 -12.02 12.56
C LEU A 159 -4.51 -12.52 13.98
N ALA A 160 -4.25 -13.81 14.26
CA ALA A 160 -4.41 -14.37 15.60
C ALA A 160 -3.50 -13.69 16.64
N ALA A 161 -2.32 -13.26 16.20
CA ALA A 161 -1.33 -12.61 17.05
C ALA A 161 -1.36 -11.08 16.98
N THR A 162 -2.38 -10.46 16.36
CA THR A 162 -2.39 -9.01 16.10
C THR A 162 -3.59 -8.31 16.69
N LEU A 163 -3.35 -7.13 17.26
CA LEU A 163 -4.36 -6.19 17.71
C LEU A 163 -4.29 -4.88 16.91
N PHE A 164 -5.46 -4.32 16.62
CA PHE A 164 -5.61 -2.96 16.06
C PHE A 164 -6.45 -2.10 17.02
N PRO A 165 -5.85 -1.55 18.08
CA PRO A 165 -6.62 -0.92 19.16
C PRO A 165 -7.43 0.30 18.70
N ILE A 166 -7.07 0.92 17.58
CA ILE A 166 -7.68 2.15 17.06
C ILE A 166 -8.65 1.92 15.91
N GLY A 167 -8.89 0.67 15.52
CA GLY A 167 -9.71 0.32 14.35
C GLY A 167 -11.17 0.79 14.42
N ASP A 168 -11.65 1.06 15.63
CA ASP A 168 -12.98 1.56 15.96
C ASP A 168 -13.07 3.11 16.02
N LEU A 169 -11.94 3.81 15.83
CA LEU A 169 -11.86 5.26 16.01
C LEU A 169 -11.87 6.01 14.69
N GLU A 170 -12.58 7.14 14.68
CA GLU A 170 -12.33 8.21 13.71
C GLU A 170 -11.05 8.95 14.05
N LYS A 171 -10.32 9.42 13.02
CA LYS A 171 -9.07 10.18 13.20
C LYS A 171 -9.25 11.42 14.08
N SER A 172 -10.39 12.10 13.92
CA SER A 172 -10.76 13.28 14.69
C SER A 172 -10.83 12.96 16.19
N ARG A 173 -11.50 11.87 16.55
CA ARG A 173 -11.60 11.37 17.93
C ARG A 173 -10.26 10.88 18.45
N LEU A 174 -9.47 10.18 17.63
CA LEU A 174 -8.13 9.74 18.01
C LEU A 174 -7.23 10.92 18.40
N ARG A 175 -7.26 12.03 17.64
CA ARG A 175 -6.48 13.23 17.98
C ARG A 175 -6.92 13.89 19.28
N ARG A 176 -8.23 13.91 19.58
CA ARG A 176 -8.73 14.39 20.88
C ARG A 176 -8.24 13.52 22.03
N ILE A 177 -8.31 12.19 21.89
CA ILE A 177 -7.76 11.26 22.89
C ILE A 177 -6.27 11.54 23.14
N ALA A 178 -5.48 11.72 22.08
CA ALA A 178 -4.06 12.01 22.23
C ALA A 178 -3.80 13.31 23.01
N GLN A 179 -4.59 14.34 22.74
CA GLN A 179 -4.51 15.62 23.43
C GLN A 179 -4.92 15.50 24.90
N ASP A 180 -6.07 14.88 25.17
CA ASP A 180 -6.63 14.71 26.53
C ASP A 180 -5.73 13.83 27.40
N ALA A 181 -5.07 12.83 26.80
CA ALA A 181 -4.10 11.96 27.47
C ALA A 181 -2.71 12.60 27.65
N GLY A 182 -2.50 13.84 27.17
CA GLY A 182 -1.21 14.52 27.26
C GLY A 182 -0.08 13.83 26.49
N LEU A 183 -0.39 13.11 25.40
CA LEU A 183 0.62 12.42 24.60
C LEU A 183 1.46 13.44 23.82
N PRO A 184 2.81 13.35 23.85
CA PRO A 184 3.69 14.31 23.16
C PRO A 184 3.41 14.44 21.64
N THR A 185 2.90 13.38 21.03
CA THR A 185 2.63 13.29 19.59
C THR A 185 1.27 13.85 19.17
N HIS A 186 0.46 14.42 20.08
CA HIS A 186 -0.92 14.85 19.79
C HIS A 186 -1.04 15.82 18.60
N ALA A 187 -0.09 16.75 18.48
CA ALA A 187 -0.05 17.76 17.42
C ALA A 187 0.74 17.31 16.18
N LYS A 188 1.38 16.13 16.21
CA LYS A 188 2.21 15.66 15.10
C LYS A 188 1.37 15.40 13.86
N LYS A 189 1.89 15.83 12.70
CA LYS A 189 1.25 15.58 11.40
C LYS A 189 1.33 14.09 11.06
N ASP A 190 0.37 13.61 10.29
CA ASP A 190 0.40 12.24 9.77
C ASP A 190 1.58 12.11 8.79
N SER A 191 2.28 10.99 8.81
CA SER A 191 3.30 10.70 7.80
C SER A 191 2.65 10.60 6.42
N THR A 192 3.20 11.35 5.46
CA THR A 192 2.81 11.30 4.05
C THR A 192 3.95 10.71 3.22
N GLY A 193 3.62 10.02 2.13
CA GLY A 193 4.60 9.34 1.29
C GLY A 193 4.81 7.89 1.69
N ILE A 194 5.76 7.24 1.02
CA ILE A 194 6.13 5.85 1.29
C ILE A 194 6.87 5.81 2.64
N CYS A 195 6.50 4.85 3.50
CA CYS A 195 6.84 4.82 4.94
C CYS A 195 8.31 5.09 5.29
N PHE A 196 9.27 4.75 4.42
CA PHE A 196 10.71 4.85 4.64
C PHE A 196 11.41 5.96 3.84
N ILE A 197 10.81 6.40 2.73
CA ILE A 197 11.35 7.49 1.89
C ILE A 197 11.09 8.84 2.58
N GLY A 198 9.99 8.93 3.34
CA GLY A 198 9.54 10.18 3.94
C GLY A 198 9.05 11.16 2.88
N GLU A 199 9.35 12.45 3.06
CA GLU A 199 8.89 13.56 2.20
C GLU A 199 9.89 13.91 1.08
N ARG A 200 10.82 12.99 0.75
CA ARG A 200 11.81 13.19 -0.34
C ARG A 200 11.13 13.20 -1.72
N ASP A 201 11.75 13.85 -2.71
CA ASP A 201 11.31 13.73 -4.10
C ASP A 201 11.52 12.28 -4.57
N PHE A 202 10.40 11.64 -4.90
CA PHE A 202 10.37 10.22 -5.26
C PHE A 202 11.19 9.91 -6.52
N ARG A 203 11.26 10.84 -7.48
CA ARG A 203 12.01 10.65 -8.73
C ARG A 203 13.50 10.75 -8.46
N GLU A 204 13.93 11.74 -7.66
CA GLU A 204 15.32 11.86 -7.24
C GLU A 204 15.78 10.60 -6.49
N PHE A 205 14.96 10.13 -5.56
CA PHE A 205 15.23 8.91 -4.80
C PHE A 205 15.40 7.69 -5.73
N LEU A 206 14.43 7.43 -6.62
CA LEU A 206 14.51 6.30 -7.56
C LEU A 206 15.70 6.41 -8.53
N GLY A 207 16.07 7.63 -8.93
CA GLY A 207 17.20 7.87 -9.84
C GLY A 207 18.57 7.45 -9.29
N ARG A 208 18.68 7.20 -7.98
CA ARG A 208 19.90 6.65 -7.35
C ARG A 208 20.07 5.16 -7.59
N TYR A 209 18.98 4.45 -7.87
CA TYR A 209 18.95 2.99 -7.99
C TYR A 209 18.64 2.50 -9.39
N LEU A 210 17.85 3.26 -10.15
CA LEU A 210 17.50 2.96 -11.53
C LEU A 210 18.06 4.04 -12.46
N PRO A 211 18.80 3.66 -13.52
CA PRO A 211 19.36 4.62 -14.44
C PRO A 211 18.23 5.34 -15.20
N ALA A 212 18.09 6.64 -14.95
CA ALA A 212 17.17 7.50 -15.70
C ALA A 212 17.60 7.57 -17.16
N ARG A 213 16.71 7.17 -18.07
CA ARG A 213 16.90 7.29 -19.51
C ARG A 213 15.80 8.15 -20.09
N ALA A 214 16.16 9.33 -20.58
CA ALA A 214 15.22 10.22 -21.23
C ALA A 214 14.58 9.53 -22.45
N GLY A 215 13.29 9.79 -22.64
CA GLY A 215 12.48 9.16 -23.71
C GLY A 215 11.39 10.09 -24.19
N GLU A 216 10.69 9.67 -25.24
CA GLU A 216 9.68 10.50 -25.87
C GLU A 216 8.33 10.38 -25.16
N ILE A 217 7.64 11.51 -25.00
CA ILE A 217 6.21 11.54 -24.71
C ILE A 217 5.47 11.67 -26.04
N ARG A 218 4.56 10.73 -26.34
CA ARG A 218 3.73 10.71 -27.54
C ARG A 218 2.24 10.74 -27.21
N ASP A 219 1.42 11.19 -28.14
CA ASP A 219 -0.03 11.00 -28.06
C ASP A 219 -0.45 9.62 -28.61
N PRO A 220 -1.74 9.24 -28.54
CA PRO A 220 -2.19 7.94 -29.05
C PRO A 220 -2.10 7.80 -30.58
N GLN A 221 -1.86 8.89 -31.31
CA GLN A 221 -1.63 8.88 -32.76
C GLN A 221 -0.13 8.73 -33.09
N GLY A 222 0.74 8.67 -32.07
CA GLY A 222 2.18 8.55 -32.22
C GLY A 222 2.90 9.88 -32.45
N GLN A 223 2.21 11.02 -32.39
CA GLN A 223 2.87 12.32 -32.53
C GLN A 223 3.66 12.63 -31.26
N ARG A 224 4.90 13.08 -31.43
CA ARG A 224 5.73 13.54 -30.32
C ARG A 224 5.16 14.82 -29.70
N ILE A 225 4.98 14.79 -28.38
CA ILE A 225 4.43 15.88 -27.56
C ILE A 225 5.53 16.55 -26.73
N ALA A 226 6.40 15.76 -26.10
CA ALA A 226 7.45 16.24 -25.21
C ALA A 226 8.52 15.15 -24.97
N GLU A 227 9.36 15.35 -23.95
CA GLU A 227 10.31 14.35 -23.44
C GLU A 227 10.05 14.10 -21.95
N HIS A 228 10.37 12.90 -21.49
CA HIS A 228 10.31 12.51 -20.09
C HIS A 228 11.70 12.10 -19.57
N PRO A 229 11.98 12.20 -18.26
CA PRO A 229 13.28 11.82 -17.69
C PRO A 229 13.47 10.29 -17.56
N GLY A 230 12.40 9.50 -17.65
CA GLY A 230 12.44 8.04 -17.60
C GLY A 230 11.03 7.46 -17.50
N VAL A 231 10.71 6.45 -18.31
CA VAL A 231 9.33 5.92 -18.44
C VAL A 231 8.82 5.32 -17.12
N PHE A 232 9.71 4.74 -16.30
CA PHE A 232 9.37 4.11 -15.04
C PHE A 232 8.94 5.10 -13.94
N TYR A 233 9.20 6.40 -14.08
CA TYR A 233 8.74 7.43 -13.11
C TYR A 233 7.26 7.75 -13.20
N PHE A 234 6.55 7.16 -14.16
CA PHE A 234 5.16 7.47 -14.44
C PHE A 234 4.24 6.29 -14.18
N THR A 235 3.03 6.59 -13.74
CA THR A 235 1.95 5.63 -13.49
C THR A 235 0.75 5.97 -14.37
N LEU A 236 -0.03 4.96 -14.78
CA LEU A 236 -1.24 5.18 -15.57
C LEU A 236 -2.20 6.15 -14.87
N GLY A 237 -2.81 7.03 -15.66
CA GLY A 237 -3.73 8.06 -15.21
C GLY A 237 -3.10 9.23 -14.46
N GLN A 238 -1.76 9.26 -14.30
CA GLN A 238 -1.01 10.36 -13.69
C GLN A 238 -1.14 11.65 -14.52
N ARG A 239 -1.36 12.77 -13.83
CA ARG A 239 -1.44 14.12 -14.42
C ARG A 239 -0.19 14.95 -14.13
N GLU A 240 0.27 14.91 -12.88
CA GLU A 240 1.35 15.78 -12.40
C GLU A 240 2.73 15.24 -12.80
N GLY A 241 3.72 16.14 -12.88
CA GLY A 241 5.11 15.76 -13.17
C GLY A 241 5.42 15.46 -14.64
N LEU A 242 4.44 15.60 -15.55
CA LEU A 242 4.63 15.48 -17.00
C LEU A 242 5.39 16.66 -17.62
N ASN A 243 5.36 17.83 -16.98
CA ASN A 243 6.03 19.06 -17.44
C ASN A 243 5.71 19.45 -18.91
N ILE A 244 4.50 19.12 -19.38
CA ILE A 244 4.04 19.46 -20.73
C ILE A 244 3.38 20.84 -20.69
N GLY A 245 4.01 21.82 -21.35
CA GLY A 245 3.47 23.17 -21.53
C GLY A 245 2.43 23.26 -22.65
N GLY A 246 2.15 24.48 -23.13
CA GLY A 246 1.25 24.69 -24.27
C GLY A 246 1.80 24.05 -25.55
N VAL A 247 1.07 23.08 -26.11
CA VAL A 247 1.44 22.37 -27.34
C VAL A 247 0.67 22.99 -28.51
N ARG A 248 1.38 23.44 -29.55
CA ARG A 248 0.76 24.07 -30.73
C ARG A 248 -0.25 23.12 -31.38
N GLY A 249 -1.48 23.61 -31.60
CA GLY A 249 -2.56 22.82 -32.22
C GLY A 249 -3.29 21.87 -31.26
N ARG A 250 -2.99 21.91 -29.96
CA ARG A 250 -3.70 21.18 -28.91
C ARG A 250 -4.44 22.15 -27.98
N ALA A 251 -5.48 21.66 -27.31
CA ALA A 251 -6.24 22.46 -26.36
C ALA A 251 -5.38 22.82 -25.14
N ALA A 252 -5.71 23.90 -24.44
CA ALA A 252 -5.13 24.23 -23.13
C ALA A 252 -5.74 23.35 -22.01
N ALA A 253 -5.58 22.04 -22.14
CA ALA A 253 -6.12 21.02 -21.25
C ALA A 253 -4.98 20.20 -20.61
N PRO A 254 -5.18 19.67 -19.39
CA PRO A 254 -4.18 18.83 -18.74
C PRO A 254 -3.94 17.53 -19.53
N TRP A 255 -2.73 17.00 -19.43
CA TRP A 255 -2.37 15.70 -19.99
C TRP A 255 -2.40 14.63 -18.92
N TYR A 256 -2.72 13.41 -19.32
CA TYR A 256 -2.76 12.22 -18.48
C TYR A 256 -1.97 11.10 -19.14
N VAL A 257 -1.17 10.37 -18.37
CA VAL A 257 -0.53 9.14 -18.84
C VAL A 257 -1.59 8.12 -19.18
N VAL A 258 -1.60 7.61 -20.40
CA VAL A 258 -2.55 6.57 -20.87
C VAL A 258 -1.87 5.25 -21.23
N GLY A 259 -0.55 5.22 -21.32
CA GLY A 259 0.20 3.98 -21.55
C GLY A 259 1.71 4.17 -21.39
N LYS A 260 2.41 3.05 -21.25
CA LYS A 260 3.87 2.98 -21.07
C LYS A 260 4.44 1.88 -21.95
N ASP A 261 5.30 2.25 -22.89
CA ASP A 261 6.13 1.29 -23.62
C ASP A 261 7.53 1.33 -23.03
N VAL A 262 7.81 0.38 -22.13
CA VAL A 262 9.08 0.28 -21.43
C VAL A 262 10.20 -0.14 -22.38
N ALA A 263 9.91 -1.04 -23.32
CA ALA A 263 10.89 -1.58 -24.26
C ALA A 263 11.39 -0.49 -25.21
N SER A 264 10.47 0.34 -25.73
CA SER A 264 10.80 1.46 -26.61
C SER A 264 11.16 2.75 -25.84
N ASN A 265 11.03 2.77 -24.51
CA ASN A 265 11.16 3.95 -23.66
C ASN A 265 10.27 5.13 -24.13
N VAL A 266 8.98 4.85 -24.36
CA VAL A 266 7.97 5.83 -24.80
C VAL A 266 6.83 5.91 -23.78
N LEU A 267 6.44 7.13 -23.44
CA LEU A 267 5.28 7.42 -22.60
C LEU A 267 4.13 7.94 -23.45
N TYR A 268 2.94 7.36 -23.33
CA TYR A 268 1.75 7.82 -24.05
C TYR A 268 0.87 8.70 -23.17
N VAL A 269 0.40 9.82 -23.71
CA VAL A 269 -0.46 10.78 -23.00
C VAL A 269 -1.70 11.21 -23.80
N ASP A 270 -2.79 11.51 -23.10
CA ASP A 270 -4.04 12.03 -23.69
C ASP A 270 -4.55 13.21 -22.85
N GLN A 271 -5.28 14.15 -23.45
CA GLN A 271 -5.89 15.29 -22.76
C GLN A 271 -7.24 14.93 -22.10
N HIS A 272 -7.82 13.79 -22.46
CA HIS A 272 -9.07 13.32 -21.87
C HIS A 272 -8.81 12.59 -20.54
N ARG A 273 -9.31 13.18 -19.43
CA ARG A 273 -9.24 12.57 -18.09
C ARG A 273 -9.74 11.13 -18.09
N ASP A 274 -10.87 10.89 -18.75
CA ASP A 274 -11.56 9.61 -18.81
C ASP A 274 -11.37 8.93 -20.18
N SER A 275 -10.19 9.14 -20.81
CA SER A 275 -9.82 8.52 -22.08
C SER A 275 -10.20 7.03 -22.11
N PRO A 276 -10.85 6.54 -23.19
CA PRO A 276 -11.16 5.12 -23.34
C PRO A 276 -9.94 4.20 -23.19
N LEU A 277 -8.74 4.73 -23.48
CA LEU A 277 -7.47 4.01 -23.34
C LEU A 277 -7.11 3.67 -21.89
N LEU A 278 -7.71 4.37 -20.92
CA LEU A 278 -7.53 4.14 -19.49
C LEU A 278 -8.61 3.24 -18.89
N GLN A 279 -9.62 2.84 -19.64
CA GLN A 279 -10.75 2.10 -19.10
C GLN A 279 -10.51 0.60 -19.19
N SER A 280 -10.67 -0.10 -18.07
CA SER A 280 -10.58 -1.56 -17.99
C SER A 280 -11.90 -2.16 -17.53
N HIS A 281 -12.43 -3.14 -18.25
CA HIS A 281 -13.60 -3.92 -17.85
C HIS A 281 -13.19 -5.15 -17.02
N TRP A 282 -11.97 -5.65 -17.22
CA TRP A 282 -11.44 -6.77 -16.47
C TRP A 282 -9.96 -6.62 -16.14
N LEU A 283 -9.54 -7.37 -15.12
CA LEU A 283 -8.13 -7.57 -14.82
C LEU A 283 -7.85 -9.03 -14.47
N ARG A 284 -6.60 -9.44 -14.65
CA ARG A 284 -6.05 -10.70 -14.16
C ARG A 284 -4.96 -10.40 -13.16
N SER A 285 -4.91 -11.19 -12.09
CA SER A 285 -3.92 -11.05 -11.04
C SER A 285 -2.81 -12.09 -11.14
N GLU A 286 -1.76 -11.90 -10.35
CA GLU A 286 -0.91 -12.98 -9.89
C GLU A 286 -1.66 -13.86 -8.86
N GLN A 287 -0.99 -14.81 -8.22
CA GLN A 287 -1.61 -15.65 -7.18
C GLN A 287 -2.23 -14.81 -6.06
N ALA A 288 -3.50 -15.11 -5.73
CA ALA A 288 -4.23 -14.39 -4.71
C ALA A 288 -3.92 -14.92 -3.31
N HIS A 289 -3.73 -14.01 -2.37
CA HIS A 289 -3.69 -14.29 -0.95
C HIS A 289 -5.09 -14.12 -0.36
N TRP A 290 -5.55 -15.12 0.39
CA TRP A 290 -6.84 -15.11 1.07
C TRP A 290 -6.66 -14.99 2.57
N VAL A 291 -7.30 -14.00 3.19
CA VAL A 291 -7.18 -13.74 4.63
C VAL A 291 -7.60 -14.96 5.43
N THR A 292 -8.69 -15.61 5.04
CA THR A 292 -9.24 -16.82 5.69
C THR A 292 -8.60 -18.12 5.21
N GLY A 293 -7.57 -18.05 4.36
CA GLY A 293 -6.82 -19.19 3.82
C GLY A 293 -7.40 -19.83 2.55
N ALA A 294 -8.61 -19.44 2.11
CA ALA A 294 -9.21 -19.93 0.87
C ALA A 294 -10.21 -18.91 0.30
N PRO A 295 -10.48 -18.92 -1.02
CA PRO A 295 -11.55 -18.12 -1.59
C PRO A 295 -12.93 -18.57 -1.09
N PRO A 296 -13.94 -17.69 -1.05
CA PRO A 296 -15.32 -18.07 -0.66
C PRO A 296 -15.95 -19.11 -1.58
N ALA A 297 -15.64 -19.05 -2.88
CA ALA A 297 -16.08 -19.97 -3.92
C ALA A 297 -15.17 -19.87 -5.15
N ARG A 298 -15.30 -20.78 -6.12
CA ARG A 298 -14.61 -20.66 -7.42
C ARG A 298 -15.05 -19.41 -8.19
N ARG A 299 -16.32 -19.04 -8.06
CA ARG A 299 -16.90 -17.82 -8.64
C ARG A 299 -17.80 -17.14 -7.62
N PHE A 300 -17.64 -15.83 -7.43
CA PHE A 300 -18.43 -15.05 -6.48
C PHE A 300 -18.51 -13.57 -6.85
N ASN A 301 -19.48 -12.86 -6.29
CA ASN A 301 -19.61 -11.41 -6.43
C ASN A 301 -19.10 -10.73 -5.15
N CYS A 302 -18.41 -9.62 -5.31
CA CYS A 302 -17.88 -8.82 -4.20
C CYS A 302 -17.58 -7.39 -4.68
N THR A 303 -16.95 -6.56 -3.85
CA THR A 303 -16.37 -5.28 -4.29
C THR A 303 -14.85 -5.35 -4.34
N ALA A 304 -14.24 -4.56 -5.22
CA ALA A 304 -12.80 -4.54 -5.43
C ALA A 304 -12.23 -3.12 -5.37
N GLN A 305 -11.07 -2.97 -4.74
CA GLN A 305 -10.23 -1.77 -4.84
C GLN A 305 -8.98 -2.10 -5.65
N THR A 306 -8.70 -1.30 -6.68
CA THR A 306 -7.47 -1.40 -7.50
C THR A 306 -6.41 -0.36 -7.11
N ARG A 307 -6.77 0.55 -6.20
CA ARG A 307 -5.89 1.57 -5.64
C ARG A 307 -6.41 2.02 -4.27
N TYR A 308 -5.50 2.32 -3.35
CA TYR A 308 -5.86 2.88 -2.05
C TYR A 308 -6.64 4.20 -2.20
N ARG A 309 -7.72 4.36 -1.41
CA ARG A 309 -8.68 5.48 -1.42
C ARG A 309 -9.52 5.64 -2.68
N GLN A 310 -9.47 4.71 -3.63
CA GLN A 310 -10.52 4.58 -4.62
C GLN A 310 -11.76 3.97 -3.95
N PRO A 311 -12.99 4.41 -4.29
CA PRO A 311 -14.18 3.64 -3.97
C PRO A 311 -14.02 2.19 -4.42
N ASP A 312 -14.52 1.25 -3.64
CA ASP A 312 -14.59 -0.15 -4.05
C ASP A 312 -15.77 -0.37 -5.00
N GLU A 313 -15.52 -1.14 -6.05
CA GLU A 313 -16.43 -1.24 -7.18
C GLU A 313 -16.99 -2.66 -7.30
N PRO A 314 -18.30 -2.83 -7.54
CA PRO A 314 -18.90 -4.14 -7.74
C PRO A 314 -18.23 -4.92 -8.87
N CYS A 315 -17.95 -6.19 -8.59
CA CYS A 315 -17.29 -7.08 -9.53
C CYS A 315 -17.67 -8.55 -9.33
N THR A 316 -17.47 -9.34 -10.38
CA THR A 316 -17.46 -10.81 -10.33
C THR A 316 -16.02 -11.28 -10.36
N VAL A 317 -15.69 -12.22 -9.48
CA VAL A 317 -14.37 -12.85 -9.36
C VAL A 317 -14.47 -14.31 -9.75
N ASP A 318 -13.57 -14.75 -10.63
CA ASP A 318 -13.38 -16.14 -11.05
C ASP A 318 -11.96 -16.59 -10.66
N VAL A 319 -11.88 -17.52 -9.69
CA VAL A 319 -10.62 -18.10 -9.19
C VAL A 319 -10.15 -19.18 -10.16
N GLN A 320 -8.90 -19.06 -10.59
CA GLN A 320 -8.27 -19.96 -11.55
C GLN A 320 -7.56 -21.12 -10.83
N ASP A 321 -7.26 -22.19 -11.57
CA ASP A 321 -6.64 -23.39 -11.00
C ASP A 321 -5.19 -23.15 -10.49
N ASP A 322 -4.51 -22.13 -11.02
CA ASP A 322 -3.18 -21.69 -10.58
C ASP A 322 -3.20 -20.75 -9.35
N GLY A 323 -4.38 -20.46 -8.81
CA GLY A 323 -4.60 -19.56 -7.67
C GLY A 323 -4.67 -18.07 -8.03
N SER A 324 -4.50 -17.70 -9.30
CA SER A 324 -4.79 -16.33 -9.75
C SER A 324 -6.30 -16.06 -9.78
N VAL A 325 -6.67 -14.79 -9.89
CA VAL A 325 -8.07 -14.39 -10.09
C VAL A 325 -8.26 -13.58 -11.37
N GLN A 326 -9.37 -13.83 -12.04
CA GLN A 326 -9.91 -12.95 -13.07
C GLN A 326 -11.07 -12.15 -12.46
N VAL A 327 -11.00 -10.83 -12.57
CA VAL A 327 -12.03 -9.93 -12.02
C VAL A 327 -12.66 -9.18 -13.16
N ARG A 328 -14.00 -9.19 -13.22
CA ARG A 328 -14.80 -8.43 -14.17
C ARG A 328 -15.62 -7.40 -13.41
N PHE A 329 -15.42 -6.13 -13.70
CA PHE A 329 -16.16 -5.03 -13.09
C PHE A 329 -17.53 -4.88 -13.73
N GLU A 330 -18.52 -4.42 -12.96
CA GLU A 330 -19.82 -4.04 -13.51
C GLU A 330 -19.75 -2.77 -14.36
N ARG A 331 -18.80 -1.88 -14.02
CA ARG A 331 -18.52 -0.64 -14.75
C ARG A 331 -17.03 -0.55 -15.06
N PRO A 332 -16.64 0.03 -16.21
CA PRO A 332 -15.23 0.19 -16.56
C PRO A 332 -14.49 1.00 -15.50
N GLN A 333 -13.29 0.53 -15.14
CA GLN A 333 -12.45 1.11 -14.12
C GLN A 333 -11.30 1.88 -14.75
N ARG A 334 -11.10 3.11 -14.29
CA ARG A 334 -10.07 4.00 -14.80
C ARG A 334 -8.70 3.65 -14.23
N ALA A 335 -7.71 3.53 -15.12
CA ALA A 335 -6.29 3.42 -14.79
C ALA A 335 -5.96 2.26 -13.84
N VAL A 336 -6.60 1.11 -14.05
CA VAL A 336 -6.17 -0.14 -13.41
C VAL A 336 -4.73 -0.42 -13.85
N THR A 337 -3.82 -0.51 -12.87
CA THR A 337 -2.37 -0.46 -13.14
C THR A 337 -1.68 -1.76 -12.71
N PRO A 338 -0.99 -2.47 -13.61
CA PRO A 338 -0.16 -3.60 -13.23
C PRO A 338 0.90 -3.27 -12.17
N GLY A 339 1.10 -4.19 -11.22
CA GLY A 339 1.95 -4.01 -10.03
C GLY A 339 1.23 -3.41 -8.82
N GLN A 340 0.09 -2.72 -9.00
CA GLN A 340 -0.75 -2.31 -7.88
C GLN A 340 -1.51 -3.50 -7.29
N SER A 341 -2.06 -3.33 -6.10
CA SER A 341 -2.85 -4.36 -5.44
C SER A 341 -4.31 -4.31 -5.87
N LEU A 342 -4.86 -5.46 -6.22
CA LEU A 342 -6.28 -5.77 -6.17
C LEU A 342 -6.61 -6.19 -4.73
N VAL A 343 -7.59 -5.56 -4.09
CA VAL A 343 -8.11 -5.98 -2.79
C VAL A 343 -9.61 -6.20 -2.86
N LEU A 344 -10.06 -7.37 -2.40
CA LEU A 344 -11.43 -7.85 -2.50
C LEU A 344 -12.15 -7.77 -1.17
N TYR A 345 -13.40 -7.32 -1.18
CA TYR A 345 -14.19 -7.07 0.02
C TYR A 345 -15.61 -7.64 -0.07
N ASP A 346 -16.10 -8.19 1.03
CA ASP A 346 -17.51 -8.49 1.25
C ASP A 346 -18.05 -7.59 2.39
N GLY A 347 -18.67 -6.48 1.99
CA GLY A 347 -19.08 -5.43 2.92
C GLY A 347 -17.90 -4.89 3.74
N GLN A 348 -17.87 -5.23 5.03
CA GLN A 348 -16.81 -4.80 5.95
C GLN A 348 -15.58 -5.73 5.96
N GLU A 349 -15.69 -6.94 5.41
CA GLU A 349 -14.63 -7.94 5.45
C GLU A 349 -13.69 -7.80 4.26
N CYS A 350 -12.38 -7.72 4.53
CA CYS A 350 -11.34 -7.89 3.53
C CYS A 350 -11.13 -9.39 3.30
N LEU A 351 -11.53 -9.87 2.12
CA LEU A 351 -11.41 -11.28 1.74
C LEU A 351 -9.95 -11.67 1.47
N GLY A 352 -9.17 -10.72 0.95
CA GLY A 352 -7.83 -10.96 0.46
C GLY A 352 -7.50 -10.04 -0.71
N GLY A 353 -6.45 -10.39 -1.45
CA GLY A 353 -6.03 -9.61 -2.60
C GLY A 353 -4.83 -10.21 -3.30
N ALA A 354 -4.41 -9.55 -4.36
CA ALA A 354 -3.36 -10.01 -5.25
C ALA A 354 -2.67 -8.82 -5.92
N VAL A 355 -1.51 -9.05 -6.54
CA VAL A 355 -0.89 -8.08 -7.44
C VAL A 355 -1.61 -8.15 -8.79
N ILE A 356 -1.95 -6.99 -9.35
CA ILE A 356 -2.56 -6.89 -10.69
C ILE A 356 -1.47 -7.22 -11.71
N ALA A 357 -1.70 -8.25 -12.53
CA ALA A 357 -0.75 -8.68 -13.55
C ALA A 357 -1.05 -8.05 -14.91
N ALA A 358 -2.33 -8.01 -15.30
CA ALA A 358 -2.76 -7.52 -16.60
C ALA A 358 -4.19 -6.95 -16.56
N THR A 359 -4.51 -6.12 -17.54
CA THR A 359 -5.84 -5.52 -17.73
C THR A 359 -6.22 -5.53 -19.21
N ASP A 360 -7.47 -5.21 -19.51
CA ASP A 360 -7.94 -5.02 -20.88
C ASP A 360 -7.89 -3.57 -21.38
N ALA A 361 -7.20 -2.68 -20.66
CA ALA A 361 -7.00 -1.31 -21.13
C ALA A 361 -6.43 -1.34 -22.56
N PRO A 362 -7.06 -0.67 -23.55
CA PRO A 362 -6.74 -0.86 -24.96
C PRO A 362 -5.25 -0.71 -25.30
N LEU A 363 -4.59 0.28 -24.71
CA LEU A 363 -3.19 0.56 -24.99
C LEU A 363 -2.25 -0.45 -24.34
N GLU A 364 -2.55 -0.93 -23.12
CA GLU A 364 -1.81 -2.03 -22.49
C GLU A 364 -1.86 -3.30 -23.36
N ARG A 365 -3.04 -3.63 -23.92
CA ARG A 365 -3.18 -4.77 -24.84
C ARG A 365 -2.40 -4.61 -26.13
N GLN A 366 -2.38 -3.41 -26.70
CA GLN A 366 -1.64 -3.10 -27.92
C GLN A 366 -0.13 -3.21 -27.71
N LEU A 367 0.37 -2.67 -26.59
CA LEU A 367 1.79 -2.69 -26.25
C LEU A 367 2.29 -4.07 -25.83
N ALA A 368 1.44 -4.89 -25.19
CA ALA A 368 1.77 -6.27 -24.85
C ALA A 368 1.88 -7.20 -26.07
N GLY A 369 1.39 -6.78 -27.25
CA GLY A 369 1.52 -7.50 -28.51
C GLY A 369 0.86 -8.89 -28.53
N SER A 370 -0.31 -9.00 -29.17
CA SER A 370 -0.74 -10.19 -29.95
C SER A 370 -0.47 -11.59 -29.37
N SER A 371 -0.53 -11.77 -28.04
CA SER A 371 -0.28 -13.04 -27.34
C SER A 371 -1.44 -13.47 -26.45
N PHE A 372 -2.46 -12.63 -26.30
CA PHE A 372 -3.76 -13.02 -25.77
C PHE A 372 -4.72 -13.21 -26.94
N SER A 373 -4.87 -14.47 -27.39
CA SER A 373 -5.94 -14.86 -28.30
C SER A 373 -7.28 -14.35 -27.76
N SER A 374 -8.08 -13.81 -28.67
CA SER A 374 -9.42 -13.27 -28.46
C SER A 374 -10.47 -14.36 -28.14
N GLU A 375 -10.11 -15.44 -27.45
CA GLU A 375 -11.01 -16.54 -27.12
C GLU A 375 -11.46 -16.50 -25.66
N VAL A 376 -12.05 -15.39 -25.22
CA VAL A 376 -13.07 -15.42 -24.14
C VAL A 376 -14.02 -14.23 -24.35
N VAL A 377 -14.76 -14.25 -25.46
CA VAL A 377 -16.05 -13.55 -25.55
C VAL A 377 -17.02 -14.48 -26.26
N ALA A 378 -17.58 -15.41 -25.47
CA ALA A 378 -18.86 -16.05 -25.71
C ALA A 378 -19.49 -16.34 -24.34
#